data_AF-A0A6V7HSN9-F1
#
_entry.id   AF-A0A6V7HSN9-F1
#
_cell.length_a   1.000
_cell.length_b   1.000
_cell.length_c   1.000
_cell.angle_alpha   90.00
_cell.angle_beta   90.00
_cell.angle_gamma   90.00
#
_symmetry.space_group_name_H-M   'P 1'
#
loop_
_entity.id
_entity.type
_entity.pdbx_description
1 polymer ?
#
loop_
_entity_poly.entity_id
_entity_poly.type
_entity_poly.pdbx_seq_one_letter_code
_entity_poly.pdbx_strand_id
1 'polypeptide(L)'
;LDFTPPTLYRIAAIQVSKHIWAREDTKKLITIQVNESLKAYREDSSHNKDGYPCFVGRFYSQQAEKIFPHVESKLVLLEIPKEVINELKTIAKSMGLFLIEWLTNISGVEGWPLVECRLFLDYVHWTFTGNIDTAKTLEAMYYARILPNSVRTWIQLSDHCLEDCLLDFASKLSPSLCAEYSSEVRGNIYEPKQYLMAAYWLSTLRDPNNNCYSLKRMLEFYEFCHNKQPLEENMFLSSVHTGNYYATKYFWKFLNETQKRKVMNMIYNYEVDDIARIDIIINMDLFIFLWNQFCMLTEHNYLPLLLDEYSIGRKLINWPWQEIFTKTFENASKHGFNHADYEIIMHYMLEDIVVEYKRKGIYNKFREIFKNLWKNCPANLRSTFDLDGFLIELTYHEDAETIDMIINDPALAITRDSFLFMVAQEWIDSNPSASFENAFFTRVLRDEEEREMFRKECLELDFVGDASESDDEDVEEEESTTE
;
A
#
# COMPACT_ATOMS: atom_id res chain seq x y z
N LEU A 1 -1.24 -23.11 4.63
CA LEU A 1 -1.65 -21.69 4.43
C LEU A 1 -3.06 -21.58 5.00
N ASP A 2 -3.19 -21.42 6.32
CA ASP A 2 -4.48 -21.12 6.92
C ASP A 2 -4.70 -19.62 6.79
N PHE A 3 -5.70 -19.27 5.98
CA PHE A 3 -6.13 -17.91 5.74
C PHE A 3 -7.01 -17.51 6.91
N THR A 4 -6.67 -16.45 7.63
CA THR A 4 -7.70 -15.65 8.30
C THR A 4 -8.51 -15.05 7.15
N PRO A 5 -9.76 -15.50 6.92
CA PRO A 5 -10.51 -15.07 5.75
C PRO A 5 -10.74 -13.55 5.85
N PRO A 6 -10.80 -12.81 4.72
CA PRO A 6 -11.48 -11.52 4.74
C PRO A 6 -12.83 -11.74 5.43
N THR A 7 -13.31 -10.77 6.22
CA THR A 7 -14.62 -10.92 6.87
C THR A 7 -15.64 -11.35 5.81
N LEU A 8 -16.56 -12.26 6.14
CA LEU A 8 -17.57 -12.72 5.17
C LEU A 8 -18.25 -11.52 4.48
N TYR A 9 -18.40 -10.41 5.21
CA TYR A 9 -18.83 -9.11 4.71
C TYR A 9 -17.94 -8.54 3.59
N ARG A 10 -16.62 -8.46 3.78
CA ARG A 10 -15.70 -7.94 2.76
C ARG A 10 -15.60 -8.84 1.53
N ILE A 11 -15.60 -10.17 1.71
CA ILE A 11 -15.67 -11.12 0.58
C ILE A 11 -16.96 -10.88 -0.20
N ALA A 12 -18.11 -10.86 0.49
CA ALA A 12 -19.39 -10.60 -0.13
C ALA A 12 -19.41 -9.23 -0.83
N ALA A 13 -18.82 -8.21 -0.21
CA ALA A 13 -18.77 -6.87 -0.76
C ALA A 13 -17.97 -6.79 -2.06
N ILE A 14 -16.82 -7.47 -2.09
CA ILE A 14 -16.00 -7.62 -3.29
C ILE A 14 -16.77 -8.38 -4.37
N GLN A 15 -17.45 -9.48 -4.05
CA GLN A 15 -18.22 -10.25 -5.04
C GLN A 15 -19.41 -9.46 -5.61
N VAL A 16 -20.17 -8.79 -4.75
CA VAL A 16 -21.27 -7.89 -5.16
C VAL A 16 -20.72 -6.78 -6.06
N SER A 17 -19.59 -6.17 -5.70
CA SER A 17 -18.94 -5.14 -6.50
C SER A 17 -18.52 -5.68 -7.87
N LYS A 18 -17.89 -6.87 -7.94
CA LYS A 18 -17.55 -7.55 -9.20
C LYS A 18 -18.79 -7.71 -10.09
N HIS A 19 -19.91 -8.15 -9.52
CA HIS A 19 -21.16 -8.27 -10.27
C HIS A 19 -21.67 -6.93 -10.80
N ILE A 20 -21.61 -5.86 -10.00
CA ILE A 20 -22.07 -4.53 -10.42
C ILE A 20 -21.20 -3.98 -11.55
N TRP A 21 -19.87 -4.11 -11.43
CA TRP A 21 -18.91 -3.70 -12.45
C TRP A 21 -19.02 -4.55 -13.72
N ALA A 22 -19.45 -5.81 -13.61
CA ALA A 22 -19.68 -6.70 -14.75
C ALA A 22 -21.00 -6.44 -15.51
N ARG A 23 -21.95 -5.67 -14.95
CA ARG A 23 -23.25 -5.42 -15.60
C ARG A 23 -23.10 -4.60 -16.89
N GLU A 24 -23.88 -4.98 -17.90
CA GLU A 24 -23.86 -4.37 -19.23
C GLU A 24 -24.10 -2.85 -19.21
N ASP A 25 -25.03 -2.37 -18.39
CA ASP A 25 -25.31 -0.94 -18.27
C ASP A 25 -24.17 -0.17 -17.58
N THR A 26 -23.48 -0.78 -16.60
CA THR A 26 -22.26 -0.20 -16.01
C THR A 26 -21.13 -0.16 -17.04
N LYS A 27 -20.90 -1.25 -17.77
CA LYS A 27 -19.87 -1.34 -18.81
C LYS A 27 -20.05 -0.31 -19.91
N LYS A 28 -21.29 -0.08 -20.36
CA LYS A 28 -21.62 0.98 -21.32
C LYS A 28 -21.24 2.35 -20.78
N LEU A 29 -21.58 2.65 -19.53
CA LEU A 29 -21.26 3.94 -18.93
C LEU A 29 -19.74 4.14 -18.81
N ILE A 30 -18.99 3.14 -18.33
CA ILE A 30 -17.53 3.18 -18.28
C ILE A 30 -16.95 3.44 -19.67
N THR A 31 -17.43 2.72 -20.68
CA THR A 31 -16.95 2.86 -22.07
C THR A 31 -17.16 4.29 -22.58
N ILE A 32 -18.33 4.89 -22.33
CA ILE A 32 -18.61 6.28 -22.71
C ILE A 32 -17.63 7.23 -22.01
N GLN A 33 -17.48 7.11 -20.69
CA GLN A 33 -16.64 8.03 -19.92
C GLN A 33 -15.15 7.90 -20.27
N VAL A 34 -14.62 6.69 -20.41
CA VAL A 34 -13.22 6.46 -20.82
C VAL A 34 -12.96 6.99 -22.23
N ASN A 35 -13.91 6.82 -23.15
CA ASN A 35 -13.77 7.35 -24.51
C ASN A 35 -13.83 8.88 -24.56
N GLU A 36 -14.74 9.51 -23.80
CA GLU A 36 -14.76 10.96 -23.62
C GLU A 36 -13.43 11.46 -23.06
N SER A 37 -12.87 10.70 -22.10
CA SER A 37 -11.59 11.04 -21.51
C SER A 37 -10.45 11.03 -22.50
N LEU A 38 -10.33 9.94 -23.25
CA LEU A 38 -9.26 9.79 -24.24
C LEU A 38 -9.38 10.81 -25.37
N LYS A 39 -10.61 11.19 -25.74
CA LYS A 39 -10.83 12.25 -26.73
C LYS A 39 -10.34 13.62 -26.22
N ALA A 40 -10.73 14.01 -25.02
CA ALA A 40 -10.27 15.27 -24.42
C ALA A 40 -8.74 15.31 -24.26
N TYR A 41 -8.14 14.19 -23.85
CA TYR A 41 -6.69 14.06 -23.74
C TYR A 41 -5.97 14.26 -25.08
N ARG A 42 -6.49 13.71 -26.18
CA ARG A 42 -5.92 13.90 -27.53
C ARG A 42 -6.01 15.35 -28.01
N GLU A 43 -7.09 16.03 -27.64
CA GLU A 43 -7.28 17.44 -27.99
C GLU A 43 -6.28 18.33 -27.23
N ASP A 44 -6.01 18.03 -25.95
CA ASP A 44 -5.12 18.85 -25.09
C ASP A 44 -3.62 18.51 -25.23
N SER A 45 -3.26 17.24 -25.46
CA SER A 45 -1.87 16.79 -25.69
C SER A 45 -1.23 17.40 -26.94
N SER A 46 -2.03 17.99 -27.84
CA SER A 46 -1.53 18.78 -28.95
C SER A 46 -0.88 20.11 -28.51
N HIS A 47 -1.05 20.53 -27.26
CA HIS A 47 -0.63 21.85 -26.74
C HIS A 47 0.37 21.79 -25.56
N ASN A 48 0.62 20.63 -24.93
CA ASN A 48 1.53 20.56 -23.77
C ASN A 48 2.22 19.19 -23.63
N LYS A 49 3.54 19.13 -23.85
CA LYS A 49 4.32 17.87 -23.82
C LYS A 49 4.85 17.49 -22.42
N ASP A 50 4.85 18.41 -21.46
CA ASP A 50 5.63 18.25 -20.21
C ASP A 50 4.78 18.05 -18.94
N GLY A 51 3.45 17.85 -19.07
CA GLY A 51 2.50 17.79 -17.93
C GLY A 51 1.85 16.42 -17.65
N TYR A 52 2.51 15.31 -18.01
CA TYR A 52 1.89 13.98 -18.16
C TYR A 52 1.24 13.37 -16.88
N PRO A 53 1.85 13.37 -15.68
CA PRO A 53 1.33 12.55 -14.56
C PRO A 53 0.18 13.19 -13.76
N CYS A 54 0.24 14.51 -13.57
CA CYS A 54 -0.68 15.24 -12.67
C CYS A 54 -2.01 15.65 -13.34
N PHE A 55 -2.02 15.76 -14.67
CA PHE A 55 -3.24 16.01 -15.45
C PHE A 55 -4.15 14.77 -15.51
N VAL A 56 -3.50 13.62 -15.70
CA VAL A 56 -4.10 12.30 -15.83
C VAL A 56 -4.89 11.90 -14.57
N GLY A 57 -4.31 12.04 -13.37
CA GLY A 57 -4.98 11.69 -12.11
C GLY A 57 -6.21 12.55 -11.75
N ARG A 58 -6.18 13.88 -11.99
CA ARG A 58 -7.34 14.75 -11.73
C ARG A 58 -8.52 14.43 -12.64
N PHE A 59 -8.21 14.07 -13.88
CA PHE A 59 -9.21 13.77 -14.87
C PHE A 59 -9.87 12.41 -14.63
N TYR A 60 -9.14 11.42 -14.11
CA TYR A 60 -9.70 10.13 -13.69
C TYR A 60 -10.73 10.26 -12.57
N SER A 61 -10.41 11.05 -11.55
CA SER A 61 -11.32 11.30 -10.43
C SER A 61 -12.65 11.89 -10.89
N GLN A 62 -12.64 12.85 -11.83
CA GLN A 62 -13.85 13.49 -12.36
C GLN A 62 -14.77 12.53 -13.14
N GLN A 63 -14.19 11.54 -13.82
CA GLN A 63 -14.96 10.62 -14.65
C GLN A 63 -15.52 9.47 -13.81
N ALA A 64 -14.72 9.03 -12.84
CA ALA A 64 -15.17 8.11 -11.81
C ALA A 64 -16.35 8.67 -11.02
N GLU A 65 -16.34 9.98 -10.70
CA GLU A 65 -17.46 10.69 -10.06
C GLU A 65 -18.78 10.65 -10.84
N LYS A 66 -18.74 10.48 -12.17
CA LYS A 66 -19.96 10.33 -12.99
C LYS A 66 -20.48 8.88 -13.01
N ILE A 67 -19.62 7.91 -12.76
CA ILE A 67 -19.97 6.47 -12.75
C ILE A 67 -20.48 6.05 -11.36
N PHE A 68 -19.91 6.62 -10.29
CA PHE A 68 -20.25 6.21 -8.92
C PHE A 68 -21.70 6.39 -8.53
N PRO A 69 -22.42 7.47 -8.88
CA PRO A 69 -23.85 7.60 -8.58
C PRO A 69 -24.67 6.44 -9.16
N HIS A 70 -24.31 5.95 -10.36
CA HIS A 70 -24.95 4.79 -10.98
C HIS A 70 -24.68 3.50 -10.20
N VAL A 71 -23.44 3.26 -9.81
CA VAL A 71 -23.03 2.11 -8.99
C VAL A 71 -23.69 2.14 -7.61
N GLU A 72 -23.71 3.30 -6.96
CA GLU A 72 -24.35 3.51 -5.66
C GLU A 72 -25.86 3.27 -5.72
N SER A 73 -26.54 3.75 -6.78
CA SER A 73 -27.98 3.52 -6.95
C SER A 73 -28.32 2.03 -6.98
N LYS A 74 -27.43 1.18 -7.51
CA LYS A 74 -27.59 -0.28 -7.53
C LYS A 74 -27.33 -0.92 -6.17
N LEU A 75 -26.40 -0.37 -5.40
CA LEU A 75 -26.10 -0.83 -4.04
C LEU A 75 -27.25 -0.55 -3.08
N VAL A 76 -27.91 0.61 -3.22
CA VAL A 76 -29.06 0.99 -2.37
C VAL A 76 -30.29 0.10 -2.61
N LEU A 77 -30.37 -0.57 -3.76
CA LEU A 77 -31.42 -1.55 -4.05
C LEU A 77 -31.21 -2.90 -3.35
N LEU A 78 -30.05 -3.12 -2.72
CA LEU A 78 -29.78 -4.31 -1.93
C LEU A 78 -30.48 -4.15 -0.57
N GLU A 79 -31.36 -5.08 -0.22
CA GLU A 79 -32.08 -5.11 1.06
C GLU A 79 -31.15 -5.56 2.22
N ILE A 80 -30.11 -4.78 2.50
CA ILE A 80 -29.08 -5.08 3.50
C ILE A 80 -28.89 -3.90 4.48
N PRO A 81 -28.31 -4.14 5.67
CA PRO A 81 -28.08 -3.09 6.67
C PRO A 81 -27.27 -1.90 6.13
N LYS A 82 -27.58 -0.69 6.59
CA LYS A 82 -26.97 0.57 6.08
C LYS A 82 -25.45 0.60 6.29
N GLU A 83 -24.98 0.01 7.38
CA GLU A 83 -23.58 -0.09 7.74
C GLU A 83 -22.82 -0.92 6.69
N VAL A 84 -23.41 -2.02 6.25
CA VAL A 84 -22.87 -2.89 5.18
C VAL A 84 -22.91 -2.19 3.82
N ILE A 85 -23.96 -1.41 3.55
CA ILE A 85 -24.05 -0.59 2.32
C ILE A 85 -22.91 0.42 2.24
N ASN A 86 -22.55 1.08 3.34
CA ASN A 86 -21.47 2.06 3.35
C ASN A 86 -20.10 1.44 3.08
N GLU A 87 -19.82 0.26 3.65
CA GLU A 87 -18.60 -0.49 3.37
C GLU A 87 -18.54 -0.95 1.91
N LEU A 88 -19.67 -1.48 1.40
CA LEU A 88 -19.85 -1.84 -0.01
C LEU A 88 -19.59 -0.67 -0.96
N LYS A 89 -20.14 0.51 -0.67
CA LYS A 89 -19.91 1.71 -1.47
C LYS A 89 -18.43 2.07 -1.53
N THR A 90 -17.73 1.98 -0.40
CA THR A 90 -16.31 2.28 -0.30
C THR A 90 -15.48 1.31 -1.15
N ILE A 91 -15.73 0.00 -1.01
CA ILE A 91 -15.05 -1.03 -1.81
C ILE A 91 -15.37 -0.87 -3.30
N ALA A 92 -16.65 -0.73 -3.66
CA ALA A 92 -17.07 -0.58 -5.04
C ALA A 92 -16.43 0.65 -5.69
N LYS A 93 -16.39 1.79 -4.97
CA LYS A 93 -15.74 3.02 -5.43
C LYS A 93 -14.25 2.81 -5.71
N SER A 94 -13.52 2.22 -4.77
CA SER A 94 -12.08 1.95 -4.93
C SER A 94 -11.81 1.00 -6.10
N MET A 95 -12.58 -0.09 -6.22
CA MET A 95 -12.49 -1.00 -7.37
C MET A 95 -12.73 -0.28 -8.71
N GLY A 96 -13.70 0.64 -8.74
CA GLY A 96 -14.00 1.44 -9.93
C GLY A 96 -12.88 2.39 -10.31
N LEU A 97 -12.25 3.06 -9.33
CA LEU A 97 -11.08 3.92 -9.57
C LEU A 97 -9.95 3.13 -10.22
N PHE A 98 -9.59 1.98 -9.65
CA PHE A 98 -8.54 1.10 -10.20
C PHE A 98 -8.87 0.62 -11.61
N LEU A 99 -10.13 0.27 -11.89
CA LEU A 99 -10.56 -0.14 -13.22
C LEU A 99 -10.43 0.97 -14.26
N ILE A 100 -10.83 2.19 -13.91
CA ILE A 100 -10.75 3.34 -14.82
C ILE A 100 -9.29 3.71 -15.10
N GLU A 101 -8.46 3.73 -14.04
CA GLU A 101 -7.02 3.97 -14.15
C GLU A 101 -6.36 2.91 -15.06
N TRP A 102 -6.63 1.63 -14.79
CA TRP A 102 -6.10 0.52 -15.58
C TRP A 102 -6.53 0.57 -17.05
N LEU A 103 -7.82 0.78 -17.33
CA LEU A 103 -8.34 0.92 -18.69
C LEU A 103 -7.69 2.07 -19.43
N THR A 104 -7.43 3.18 -18.74
CA THR A 104 -6.86 4.35 -19.38
C THR A 104 -5.36 4.20 -19.61
N ASN A 105 -4.63 3.52 -18.73
CA ASN A 105 -3.23 3.17 -18.97
C ASN A 105 -3.09 2.30 -20.23
N ILE A 106 -3.92 1.26 -20.34
CA ILE A 106 -3.94 0.37 -21.51
C ILE A 106 -4.38 1.11 -22.79
N SER A 107 -5.40 1.97 -22.71
CA SER A 107 -5.95 2.64 -23.90
C SER A 107 -5.20 3.91 -24.32
N GLY A 108 -4.50 4.57 -23.38
CA GLY A 108 -3.85 5.86 -23.57
C GLY A 108 -2.34 5.77 -23.81
N VAL A 109 -1.62 4.91 -23.06
CA VAL A 109 -0.15 4.81 -23.11
C VAL A 109 0.31 3.77 -24.12
N GLU A 110 -0.49 2.73 -24.40
CA GLU A 110 -0.06 1.57 -25.19
C GLU A 110 -0.59 1.55 -26.63
N GLY A 111 -1.29 2.61 -27.05
CA GLY A 111 -1.65 2.83 -28.45
C GLY A 111 -2.68 1.86 -29.02
N TRP A 112 -3.39 1.08 -28.19
CA TRP A 112 -4.49 0.25 -28.66
C TRP A 112 -5.65 1.13 -29.15
N PRO A 113 -6.21 0.89 -30.35
CA PRO A 113 -7.33 1.68 -30.86
C PRO A 113 -8.49 1.70 -29.85
N LEU A 114 -9.17 2.83 -29.74
CA LEU A 114 -10.39 3.10 -28.92
C LEU A 114 -11.55 2.09 -29.10
N VAL A 115 -11.39 1.17 -30.04
CA VAL A 115 -12.34 0.17 -30.49
C VAL A 115 -12.00 -1.11 -29.73
N GLU A 116 -12.44 -1.39 -28.50
CA GLU A 116 -13.62 -0.99 -27.75
C GLU A 116 -13.27 -1.30 -26.28
N CYS A 117 -13.15 -0.31 -25.37
CA CYS A 117 -12.89 -0.62 -23.94
C CYS A 117 -13.88 -1.64 -23.37
N ARG A 118 -15.09 -1.69 -23.94
CA ARG A 118 -16.11 -2.71 -23.67
C ARG A 118 -15.61 -4.14 -23.88
N LEU A 119 -14.83 -4.42 -24.93
CA LEU A 119 -14.26 -5.75 -25.17
C LEU A 119 -13.29 -6.14 -24.07
N PHE A 120 -12.58 -5.20 -23.46
CA PHE A 120 -11.64 -5.50 -22.38
C PHE A 120 -12.37 -5.83 -21.08
N LEU A 121 -13.47 -5.11 -20.81
CA LEU A 121 -14.28 -5.25 -19.60
C LEU A 121 -14.88 -6.65 -19.39
N ASP A 122 -15.02 -7.45 -20.46
CA ASP A 122 -15.51 -8.83 -20.38
C ASP A 122 -14.45 -9.82 -19.85
N TYR A 123 -13.17 -9.45 -19.86
CA TYR A 123 -12.04 -10.31 -19.52
C TYR A 123 -11.27 -9.82 -18.29
N VAL A 124 -11.76 -8.77 -17.62
CA VAL A 124 -11.16 -8.28 -16.38
C VAL A 124 -11.29 -9.35 -15.29
N HIS A 125 -10.15 -9.89 -14.89
CA HIS A 125 -10.05 -10.78 -13.75
C HIS A 125 -9.74 -9.98 -12.49
N TRP A 126 -10.51 -10.23 -11.45
CA TRP A 126 -10.32 -9.57 -10.16
C TRP A 126 -9.68 -10.51 -9.15
N THR A 127 -8.69 -10.02 -8.40
CA THR A 127 -8.11 -10.72 -7.24
C THR A 127 -9.16 -10.90 -6.13
N PHE A 128 -8.79 -11.66 -5.09
CA PHE A 128 -9.63 -11.81 -3.90
C PHE A 128 -9.70 -10.52 -3.05
N THR A 129 -8.73 -9.62 -3.20
CA THR A 129 -8.71 -8.31 -2.52
C THR A 129 -9.49 -7.22 -3.25
N GLY A 130 -9.96 -7.49 -4.47
CA GLY A 130 -10.71 -6.53 -5.29
C GLY A 130 -9.84 -5.69 -6.22
N ASN A 131 -8.58 -6.06 -6.45
CA ASN A 131 -7.72 -5.47 -7.49
C ASN A 131 -7.89 -6.19 -8.82
N ILE A 132 -7.40 -5.58 -9.90
CA ILE A 132 -7.29 -6.24 -11.19
C ILE A 132 -6.07 -7.17 -11.17
N ASP A 133 -6.28 -8.43 -11.52
CA ASP A 133 -5.23 -9.40 -11.80
C ASP A 133 -4.78 -9.18 -13.25
N THR A 134 -3.83 -8.25 -13.46
CA THR A 134 -3.42 -7.83 -14.81
C THR A 134 -2.87 -9.00 -15.62
N ALA A 135 -2.07 -9.88 -15.01
CA ALA A 135 -1.55 -11.07 -15.68
C ALA A 135 -2.68 -11.99 -16.20
N LYS A 136 -3.64 -12.37 -15.36
CA LYS A 136 -4.78 -13.21 -15.81
C LYS A 136 -5.69 -12.48 -16.79
N THR A 137 -5.84 -11.17 -16.63
CA THR A 137 -6.64 -10.35 -17.55
C THR A 137 -6.00 -10.33 -18.94
N LEU A 138 -4.70 -10.07 -19.03
CA LEU A 138 -3.95 -10.10 -20.29
C LEU A 138 -3.95 -11.49 -20.93
N GLU A 139 -3.76 -12.54 -20.13
CA GLU A 139 -3.85 -13.94 -20.59
C GLU A 139 -5.23 -14.25 -21.19
N ALA A 140 -6.31 -13.88 -20.50
CA ALA A 140 -7.67 -14.10 -20.98
C ALA A 140 -7.96 -13.30 -22.26
N MET A 141 -7.54 -12.03 -22.32
CA MET A 141 -7.66 -11.18 -23.50
C MET A 141 -6.85 -11.73 -24.69
N TYR A 142 -5.68 -12.31 -24.41
CA TYR A 142 -4.83 -12.93 -25.41
C TYR A 142 -5.51 -14.13 -26.06
N TYR A 143 -5.97 -15.09 -25.26
CA TYR A 143 -6.65 -16.29 -25.78
C TYR A 143 -7.99 -15.98 -26.44
N ALA A 144 -8.67 -14.93 -26.00
CA ALA A 144 -9.87 -14.40 -26.65
C ALA A 144 -9.61 -13.67 -27.98
N ARG A 145 -8.34 -13.50 -28.36
CA ARG A 145 -7.90 -12.80 -29.59
C ARG A 145 -8.34 -11.35 -29.65
N ILE A 146 -8.41 -10.71 -28.49
CA ILE A 146 -8.70 -9.28 -28.37
C ILE A 146 -7.43 -8.47 -28.52
N LEU A 147 -6.31 -9.00 -28.02
CA LEU A 147 -5.02 -8.34 -28.15
C LEU A 147 -4.56 -8.35 -29.62
N PRO A 148 -4.17 -7.19 -30.18
CA PRO A 148 -3.67 -7.15 -31.55
C PRO A 148 -2.31 -7.85 -31.65
N ASN A 149 -1.97 -8.39 -32.82
CA ASN A 149 -0.62 -8.88 -33.09
C ASN A 149 0.32 -7.68 -33.36
N SER A 150 0.80 -7.03 -32.31
CA SER A 150 1.55 -5.77 -32.38
C SER A 150 2.78 -5.76 -31.47
N VAL A 151 3.66 -4.76 -31.64
CA VAL A 151 4.83 -4.59 -30.78
C VAL A 151 4.46 -4.46 -29.31
N ARG A 152 3.39 -3.71 -29.04
CA ARG A 152 2.88 -3.44 -27.71
C ARG A 152 2.36 -4.69 -27.00
N THR A 153 1.65 -5.57 -27.71
CA THR A 153 1.18 -6.83 -27.12
C THR A 153 2.34 -7.69 -26.63
N TRP A 154 3.44 -7.78 -27.39
CA TRP A 154 4.63 -8.49 -26.95
C TRP A 154 5.22 -7.92 -25.67
N ILE A 155 5.35 -6.60 -25.59
CA ILE A 155 5.89 -5.91 -24.40
C ILE A 155 5.01 -6.22 -23.19
N GLN A 156 3.69 -6.08 -23.32
CA GLN A 156 2.75 -6.37 -22.22
C GLN A 156 2.81 -7.82 -21.74
N LEU A 157 2.81 -8.78 -22.66
CA LEU A 157 2.94 -10.20 -22.32
C LEU A 157 4.31 -10.49 -21.67
N SER A 158 5.37 -9.82 -22.15
CA SER A 158 6.73 -9.95 -21.64
C SER A 158 6.88 -9.42 -20.22
N ASP A 159 6.36 -8.22 -19.95
CA ASP A 159 6.42 -7.56 -18.64
C ASP A 159 5.66 -8.36 -17.57
N HIS A 160 4.61 -9.08 -17.96
CA HIS A 160 3.84 -9.95 -17.07
C HIS A 160 4.35 -11.40 -17.04
N CYS A 161 5.44 -11.70 -17.76
CA CYS A 161 6.03 -13.03 -17.87
C CYS A 161 5.03 -14.14 -18.21
N LEU A 162 4.13 -13.87 -19.15
CA LEU A 162 3.11 -14.83 -19.62
C LEU A 162 3.73 -15.82 -20.62
N GLU A 163 4.58 -16.72 -20.12
CA GLU A 163 5.41 -17.64 -20.90
C GLU A 163 4.62 -18.43 -21.97
N ASP A 164 3.50 -19.05 -21.61
CA ASP A 164 2.67 -19.81 -22.56
C ASP A 164 2.09 -18.92 -23.66
N CYS A 165 1.67 -17.70 -23.32
CA CYS A 165 1.19 -16.72 -24.28
C CYS A 165 2.33 -16.28 -25.22
N LEU A 166 3.52 -16.04 -24.67
CA LEU A 166 4.70 -15.61 -25.44
C LEU A 166 5.21 -16.69 -26.39
N LEU A 167 5.21 -17.95 -25.97
CA LEU A 167 5.56 -19.11 -26.80
C LEU A 167 4.60 -19.22 -27.99
N ASP A 168 3.30 -19.18 -27.72
CA ASP A 168 2.26 -19.24 -28.75
C ASP A 168 2.31 -18.00 -29.66
N PHE A 169 2.49 -16.80 -29.10
CA PHE A 169 2.60 -15.56 -29.86
C PHE A 169 3.83 -15.56 -30.77
N ALA A 170 4.99 -15.97 -30.25
CA ALA A 170 6.23 -16.08 -31.00
C ALA A 170 6.08 -17.00 -32.22
N SER A 171 5.30 -18.09 -32.11
CA SER A 171 5.04 -18.99 -33.24
C SER A 171 4.22 -18.37 -34.37
N LYS A 172 3.45 -17.30 -34.07
CA LYS A 172 2.54 -16.62 -35.00
C LYS A 172 3.15 -15.37 -35.63
N LEU A 173 4.33 -14.95 -35.20
CA LEU A 173 4.96 -13.72 -35.69
C LEU A 173 5.44 -13.87 -37.14
N SER A 174 5.04 -12.92 -37.98
CA SER A 174 5.57 -12.80 -39.34
C SER A 174 7.02 -12.28 -39.31
N PRO A 175 7.84 -12.60 -40.34
CA PRO A 175 9.21 -12.10 -40.41
C PRO A 175 9.33 -10.57 -40.37
N SER A 176 8.36 -9.84 -40.95
CA SER A 176 8.34 -8.37 -40.93
C SER A 176 8.10 -7.83 -39.52
N LEU A 177 7.15 -8.41 -38.80
CA LEU A 177 6.85 -8.01 -37.43
C LEU A 177 8.02 -8.38 -36.51
N CYS A 178 8.67 -9.54 -36.71
CA CYS A 178 9.92 -9.91 -36.05
C CYS A 178 11.05 -8.89 -36.25
N ALA A 179 11.22 -8.39 -37.47
CA ALA A 179 12.20 -7.35 -37.75
C ALA A 179 11.85 -6.03 -37.06
N GLU A 180 10.56 -5.69 -37.00
CA GLU A 180 10.03 -4.53 -36.27
C GLU A 180 10.31 -4.63 -34.77
N TYR A 181 9.95 -5.74 -34.10
CA TYR A 181 10.29 -5.98 -32.69
C TYR A 181 11.79 -5.85 -32.44
N SER A 182 12.60 -6.53 -33.27
CA SER A 182 14.05 -6.52 -33.10
C SER A 182 14.60 -5.11 -33.28
N SER A 183 14.06 -4.33 -34.21
CA SER A 183 14.46 -2.94 -34.45
C SER A 183 14.02 -2.02 -33.30
N GLU A 184 12.81 -2.16 -32.77
CA GLU A 184 12.29 -1.34 -31.69
C GLU A 184 13.03 -1.62 -30.38
N VAL A 185 13.18 -2.89 -30.01
CA VAL A 185 13.94 -3.31 -28.82
C VAL A 185 15.42 -2.92 -28.93
N ARG A 186 16.05 -3.06 -30.11
CA ARG A 186 17.45 -2.64 -30.31
C ARG A 186 17.62 -1.12 -30.39
N GLY A 187 16.62 -0.40 -30.92
CA GLY A 187 16.62 1.05 -31.02
C GLY A 187 16.51 1.73 -29.66
N ASN A 188 15.81 1.09 -28.72
CA ASN A 188 15.54 1.61 -27.38
C ASN A 188 16.40 0.97 -26.29
N ILE A 189 17.63 0.55 -26.61
CA ILE A 189 18.60 0.02 -25.63
C ILE A 189 18.91 0.99 -24.48
N TYR A 190 18.63 2.28 -24.67
CA TYR A 190 18.80 3.35 -23.68
C TYR A 190 17.57 3.56 -22.78
N GLU A 191 16.49 2.81 -23.01
CA GLU A 191 15.27 2.81 -22.18
C GLU A 191 15.05 1.41 -21.54
N PRO A 192 16.03 0.89 -20.78
CA PRO A 192 16.00 -0.49 -20.30
C PRO A 192 14.76 -0.77 -19.41
N LYS A 193 14.25 0.22 -18.68
CA LYS A 193 13.05 0.06 -17.84
C LYS A 193 11.82 -0.43 -18.63
N GLN A 194 11.68 -0.05 -19.90
CA GLN A 194 10.49 -0.38 -20.70
C GLN A 194 10.67 -1.63 -21.57
N TYR A 195 11.91 -1.95 -21.97
CA TYR A 195 12.16 -2.98 -22.98
C TYR A 195 12.96 -4.19 -22.49
N LEU A 196 13.41 -4.21 -21.23
CA LEU A 196 14.27 -5.29 -20.71
C LEU A 196 13.59 -6.66 -20.79
N MET A 197 12.33 -6.79 -20.37
CA MET A 197 11.62 -8.07 -20.44
C MET A 197 11.38 -8.52 -21.88
N ALA A 198 11.00 -7.59 -22.75
CA ALA A 198 10.84 -7.86 -24.17
C ALA A 198 12.15 -8.35 -24.82
N ALA A 199 13.30 -7.76 -24.44
CA ALA A 199 14.62 -8.19 -24.89
C ALA A 199 15.01 -9.58 -24.36
N TYR A 200 14.69 -9.87 -23.10
CA TYR A 200 14.89 -11.18 -22.49
C TYR A 200 14.13 -12.26 -23.26
N TRP A 201 12.82 -12.11 -23.43
CA TRP A 201 11.99 -13.10 -24.11
C TRP A 201 12.38 -13.27 -25.58
N LEU A 202 12.75 -12.18 -26.27
CA LEU A 202 13.22 -12.25 -27.65
C LEU A 202 14.51 -13.08 -27.76
N SER A 203 15.43 -12.88 -26.82
CA SER A 203 16.68 -13.65 -26.76
C SER A 203 16.43 -15.12 -26.45
N THR A 204 15.61 -15.41 -25.44
CA THR A 204 15.33 -16.77 -24.96
C THR A 204 14.55 -17.61 -25.98
N LEU A 205 13.53 -17.04 -26.64
CA LEU A 205 12.62 -17.80 -27.49
C LEU A 205 13.08 -17.96 -28.94
N ARG A 206 13.91 -17.05 -29.45
CA ARG A 206 14.25 -17.03 -30.88
C ARG A 206 15.72 -17.20 -31.20
N ASP A 207 16.60 -16.71 -30.33
CA ASP A 207 18.03 -16.75 -30.61
C ASP A 207 18.83 -17.00 -29.33
N PRO A 208 18.67 -18.21 -28.75
CA PRO A 208 19.35 -18.60 -27.51
C PRO A 208 20.88 -18.64 -27.65
N ASN A 209 21.39 -18.60 -28.89
CA ASN A 209 22.82 -18.69 -29.18
C ASN A 209 23.48 -17.34 -29.54
N ASN A 210 22.73 -16.29 -29.95
CA ASN A 210 23.34 -15.12 -30.58
C ASN A 210 22.71 -13.72 -30.31
N ASN A 211 21.70 -13.57 -29.43
CA ASN A 211 21.06 -12.25 -29.18
C ASN A 211 21.22 -11.64 -27.78
N CYS A 212 22.03 -12.21 -26.90
CA CYS A 212 22.25 -11.62 -25.57
C CYS A 212 22.98 -10.26 -25.59
N TYR A 213 23.45 -9.74 -26.74
CA TYR A 213 24.17 -8.47 -26.77
C TYR A 213 23.28 -7.29 -26.34
N SER A 214 22.07 -7.18 -26.90
CA SER A 214 21.14 -6.10 -26.54
C SER A 214 20.68 -6.21 -25.08
N LEU A 215 20.40 -7.43 -24.62
CA LEU A 215 20.05 -7.71 -23.23
C LEU A 215 21.19 -7.34 -22.27
N LYS A 216 22.43 -7.79 -22.57
CA LYS A 216 23.61 -7.45 -21.77
C LYS A 216 23.84 -5.94 -21.72
N ARG A 217 23.74 -5.26 -22.86
CA ARG A 217 23.89 -3.81 -22.94
C ARG A 217 22.81 -3.06 -22.16
N MET A 218 21.56 -3.56 -22.16
CA MET A 218 20.50 -3.01 -21.32
C MET A 218 20.78 -3.24 -19.83
N LEU A 219 21.32 -4.41 -19.45
CA LEU A 219 21.69 -4.71 -18.07
C LEU A 219 22.88 -3.87 -17.58
N GLU A 220 23.81 -3.51 -18.46
CA GLU A 220 24.95 -2.63 -18.14
C GLU A 220 24.53 -1.21 -17.70
N PHE A 221 23.28 -0.79 -17.91
CA PHE A 221 22.75 0.46 -17.34
C PHE A 221 22.51 0.38 -15.84
N TYR A 222 22.38 -0.83 -15.29
CA TYR A 222 22.15 -1.02 -13.87
C TYR A 222 23.49 -1.31 -13.20
N GLU A 223 23.93 -0.41 -12.32
CA GLU A 223 25.25 -0.51 -11.67
C GLU A 223 25.40 -1.80 -10.84
N PHE A 224 24.28 -2.33 -10.31
CA PHE A 224 24.23 -3.59 -9.55
C PHE A 224 24.28 -4.84 -10.44
N CYS A 225 24.15 -4.71 -11.75
CA CYS A 225 24.24 -5.82 -12.68
C CYS A 225 25.68 -6.02 -13.16
N HIS A 226 26.10 -7.28 -13.25
CA HIS A 226 27.45 -7.63 -13.70
C HIS A 226 27.42 -8.76 -14.72
N ASN A 227 28.27 -8.65 -15.75
CA ASN A 227 28.38 -9.65 -16.82
C ASN A 227 28.86 -11.04 -16.35
N LYS A 228 29.45 -11.11 -15.15
CA LYS A 228 29.88 -12.38 -14.51
C LYS A 228 28.80 -13.02 -13.63
N GLN A 229 27.74 -12.29 -13.32
CA GLN A 229 26.63 -12.77 -12.51
C GLN A 229 25.68 -13.61 -13.40
N PRO A 230 25.09 -14.69 -12.87
CA PRO A 230 24.06 -15.44 -13.60
C PRO A 230 22.96 -14.52 -14.12
N LEU A 231 22.43 -14.83 -15.30
CA LEU A 231 21.44 -13.99 -15.96
C LEU A 231 20.19 -13.83 -15.08
N GLU A 232 19.75 -14.91 -14.44
CA GLU A 232 18.58 -14.95 -13.58
C GLU A 232 18.72 -14.03 -12.36
N GLU A 233 19.93 -13.91 -11.79
CA GLU A 233 20.21 -12.98 -10.69
C GLU A 233 20.16 -11.52 -11.19
N ASN A 234 20.75 -11.22 -12.35
CA ASN A 234 20.66 -9.89 -12.96
C ASN A 234 19.21 -9.52 -13.29
N MET A 235 18.47 -10.43 -13.92
CA MET A 235 17.07 -10.21 -14.28
C MET A 235 16.19 -10.02 -13.04
N PHE A 236 16.43 -10.76 -11.96
CA PHE A 236 15.74 -10.56 -10.70
C PHE A 236 16.00 -9.16 -10.13
N LEU A 237 17.29 -8.76 -9.98
CA LEU A 237 17.65 -7.45 -9.44
C LEU A 237 17.10 -6.31 -10.30
N SER A 238 17.21 -6.40 -11.63
CA SER A 238 16.67 -5.39 -12.54
C SER A 238 15.15 -5.32 -12.48
N SER A 239 14.46 -6.46 -12.31
CA SER A 239 13.00 -6.48 -12.15
C SER A 239 12.57 -5.80 -10.85
N VAL A 240 13.31 -6.04 -9.76
CA VAL A 240 13.11 -5.33 -8.49
C VAL A 240 13.31 -3.82 -8.72
N HIS A 241 14.45 -3.42 -9.26
CA HIS A 241 14.77 -2.02 -9.52
C HIS A 241 13.80 -1.32 -10.49
N THR A 242 13.15 -2.03 -11.40
CA THR A 242 12.16 -1.44 -12.32
C THR A 242 10.74 -1.44 -11.76
N GLY A 243 10.52 -1.99 -10.57
CA GLY A 243 9.18 -2.09 -9.96
C GLY A 243 8.30 -3.17 -10.58
N ASN A 244 8.87 -4.13 -11.34
CA ASN A 244 8.09 -5.16 -12.02
C ASN A 244 7.85 -6.38 -11.13
N TYR A 245 6.72 -6.38 -10.42
CA TYR A 245 6.29 -7.47 -9.54
C TYR A 245 6.28 -8.86 -10.21
N TYR A 246 5.71 -8.96 -11.42
CA TYR A 246 5.52 -10.24 -12.10
C TYR A 246 6.86 -10.86 -12.51
N ALA A 247 7.74 -10.05 -13.08
CA ALA A 247 9.08 -10.47 -13.45
C ALA A 247 9.93 -10.86 -12.23
N THR A 248 9.88 -10.07 -11.14
CA THR A 248 10.55 -10.43 -9.89
C THR A 248 10.11 -11.81 -9.40
N LYS A 249 8.79 -12.07 -9.39
CA LYS A 249 8.24 -13.35 -8.95
C LYS A 249 8.59 -14.52 -9.88
N TYR A 250 8.68 -14.25 -11.17
CA TYR A 250 9.10 -15.23 -12.17
C TYR A 250 10.55 -15.64 -11.95
N PHE A 251 11.48 -14.67 -11.94
CA PHE A 251 12.91 -14.94 -11.78
C PHE A 251 13.27 -15.52 -10.41
N TRP A 252 12.54 -15.17 -9.35
CA TRP A 252 12.72 -15.75 -8.02
C TRP A 252 12.66 -17.28 -8.00
N LYS A 253 11.85 -17.89 -8.87
CA LYS A 253 11.69 -19.35 -8.94
C LYS A 253 12.92 -20.07 -9.49
N PHE A 254 13.78 -19.37 -10.23
CA PHE A 254 14.99 -19.93 -10.82
C PHE A 254 16.22 -19.80 -9.91
N LEU A 255 16.11 -19.03 -8.81
CA LEU A 255 17.19 -18.84 -7.86
C LEU A 255 17.19 -19.96 -6.81
N ASN A 256 18.36 -20.52 -6.52
CA ASN A 256 18.54 -21.39 -5.35
C ASN A 256 18.68 -20.57 -4.05
N GLU A 257 18.61 -21.22 -2.89
CA GLU A 257 18.64 -20.53 -1.58
C GLU A 257 19.89 -19.68 -1.34
N THR A 258 21.05 -20.10 -1.86
CA THR A 258 22.28 -19.33 -1.76
C THR A 258 22.20 -18.07 -2.63
N GLN A 259 21.67 -18.19 -3.85
CA GLN A 259 21.47 -17.05 -4.75
C GLN A 259 20.43 -16.08 -4.20
N LYS A 260 19.32 -16.59 -3.65
CA LYS A 260 18.28 -15.78 -2.99
C LYS A 260 18.87 -14.93 -1.87
N ARG A 261 19.60 -15.52 -0.93
CA ARG A 261 20.28 -14.76 0.13
C ARG A 261 21.24 -13.71 -0.43
N LYS A 262 22.04 -14.08 -1.44
CA LYS A 262 22.97 -13.15 -2.10
C LYS A 262 22.25 -11.94 -2.70
N VAL A 263 21.21 -12.15 -3.51
CA VAL A 263 20.49 -11.03 -4.17
C VAL A 263 19.70 -10.19 -3.17
N MET A 264 19.14 -10.78 -2.11
CA MET A 264 18.48 -10.00 -1.05
C MET A 264 19.49 -9.11 -0.30
N ASN A 265 20.67 -9.65 0.01
CA ASN A 265 21.75 -8.85 0.59
C ASN A 265 22.25 -7.74 -0.35
N MET A 266 22.26 -7.98 -1.67
CA MET A 266 22.59 -6.96 -2.65
C MET A 266 21.54 -5.84 -2.68
N ILE A 267 20.25 -6.18 -2.74
CA ILE A 267 19.15 -5.20 -2.66
C ILE A 267 19.28 -4.37 -1.39
N TYR A 268 19.64 -4.98 -0.27
CA TYR A 268 19.87 -4.24 0.97
C TYR A 268 21.09 -3.31 0.91
N ASN A 269 22.24 -3.81 0.46
CA ASN A 269 23.50 -3.07 0.49
C ASN A 269 23.60 -1.98 -0.59
N TYR A 270 22.73 -1.98 -1.61
CA TYR A 270 22.76 -1.01 -2.70
C TYR A 270 22.20 0.39 -2.34
N GLU A 271 22.27 0.74 -1.04
CA GLU A 271 21.81 1.98 -0.40
C GLU A 271 20.32 2.31 -0.58
N VAL A 272 19.66 2.40 0.58
CA VAL A 272 18.28 2.85 0.75
C VAL A 272 18.07 4.26 0.18
N ASP A 273 19.12 5.09 0.08
CA ASP A 273 19.07 6.43 -0.51
C ASP A 273 18.66 6.47 -1.99
N ASP A 274 19.06 5.46 -2.80
CA ASP A 274 18.63 5.39 -4.20
C ASP A 274 17.42 4.47 -4.37
N ILE A 275 17.25 3.43 -3.55
CA ILE A 275 16.07 2.56 -3.59
C ILE A 275 14.80 3.28 -3.12
N ALA A 276 14.91 4.24 -2.22
CA ALA A 276 13.83 5.14 -1.84
C ALA A 276 13.42 6.12 -2.96
N ARG A 277 14.24 6.26 -4.02
CA ARG A 277 13.87 6.95 -5.26
C ARG A 277 13.26 6.03 -6.32
N ILE A 278 13.25 4.70 -6.11
CA ILE A 278 12.79 3.72 -7.10
C ILE A 278 11.27 3.52 -7.02
N ASP A 279 10.66 3.30 -8.19
CA ASP A 279 9.27 2.84 -8.39
C ASP A 279 8.85 1.59 -7.59
N ILE A 280 9.75 0.94 -6.83
CA ILE A 280 9.43 -0.10 -5.84
C ILE A 280 8.44 0.44 -4.81
N ILE A 281 8.57 1.71 -4.44
CA ILE A 281 7.64 2.42 -3.53
C ILE A 281 6.27 2.68 -4.19
N ILE A 282 6.21 2.61 -5.52
CA ILE A 282 4.97 2.73 -6.30
C ILE A 282 4.29 1.36 -6.42
N ASN A 283 5.04 0.25 -6.44
CA ASN A 283 4.49 -1.10 -6.52
C ASN A 283 4.42 -1.83 -5.16
N MET A 284 3.31 -1.60 -4.45
CA MET A 284 3.05 -2.19 -3.14
C MET A 284 3.09 -3.73 -3.11
N ASP A 285 2.68 -4.41 -4.18
CA ASP A 285 2.71 -5.88 -4.24
C ASP A 285 4.15 -6.41 -4.29
N LEU A 286 5.04 -5.70 -5.00
CA LEU A 286 6.48 -5.98 -5.00
C LEU A 286 7.10 -5.71 -3.62
N PHE A 287 6.78 -4.58 -3.00
CA PHE A 287 7.24 -4.25 -1.65
C PHE A 287 6.91 -5.37 -0.66
N ILE A 288 5.63 -5.78 -0.60
CA ILE A 288 5.18 -6.83 0.32
C ILE A 288 5.89 -8.15 0.05
N PHE A 289 6.07 -8.50 -1.23
CA PHE A 289 6.77 -9.71 -1.60
C PHE A 289 8.22 -9.70 -1.09
N LEU A 290 8.95 -8.60 -1.33
CA LEU A 290 10.34 -8.44 -0.90
C LEU A 290 10.44 -8.44 0.62
N TRP A 291 9.56 -7.71 1.31
CA TRP A 291 9.51 -7.69 2.76
C TRP A 291 9.34 -9.10 3.34
N ASN A 292 8.38 -9.88 2.82
CA ASN A 292 8.22 -11.26 3.26
C ASN A 292 9.48 -12.11 2.97
N GLN A 293 10.18 -11.87 1.86
CA GLN A 293 11.42 -12.61 1.57
C GLN A 293 12.57 -12.21 2.50
N PHE A 294 12.72 -10.91 2.82
CA PHE A 294 13.72 -10.42 3.79
C PHE A 294 13.50 -11.12 5.14
N CYS A 295 12.29 -11.04 5.70
CA CYS A 295 12.01 -11.64 7.01
C CYS A 295 12.22 -13.16 7.06
N MET A 296 12.16 -13.87 5.92
CA MET A 296 12.41 -15.31 5.87
C MET A 296 13.88 -15.68 5.66
N LEU A 297 14.69 -14.83 5.03
CA LEU A 297 16.01 -15.19 4.51
C LEU A 297 17.18 -14.52 5.23
N THR A 298 16.93 -13.44 5.95
CA THR A 298 17.98 -12.62 6.53
C THR A 298 17.79 -12.48 8.04
N GLU A 299 18.88 -12.55 8.79
CA GLU A 299 18.89 -12.45 10.26
C GLU A 299 18.86 -11.00 10.76
N HIS A 300 18.97 -10.01 9.86
CA HIS A 300 18.97 -8.61 10.25
C HIS A 300 17.57 -7.98 10.14
N ASN A 301 17.43 -6.86 10.84
CA ASN A 301 16.21 -6.07 10.92
C ASN A 301 16.19 -5.00 9.84
N TYR A 302 15.36 -5.19 8.83
CA TYR A 302 15.27 -4.31 7.66
C TYR A 302 14.01 -3.44 7.66
N LEU A 303 13.15 -3.65 8.65
CA LEU A 303 11.85 -3.01 8.78
C LEU A 303 11.91 -1.50 9.06
N PRO A 304 12.86 -0.99 9.87
CA PRO A 304 13.00 0.45 10.11
C PRO A 304 13.22 1.24 8.82
N LEU A 305 14.19 0.83 7.99
CA LEU A 305 14.56 1.49 6.73
C LEU A 305 13.44 1.48 5.68
N LEU A 306 12.54 0.51 5.73
CA LEU A 306 11.43 0.38 4.78
C LEU A 306 10.18 1.19 5.17
N LEU A 307 10.08 1.63 6.42
CA LEU A 307 8.93 2.37 6.94
C LEU A 307 9.21 3.87 7.12
N ASP A 308 10.48 4.26 7.30
CA ASP A 308 10.88 5.60 7.71
C ASP A 308 10.66 6.68 6.63
N GLU A 309 10.88 6.38 5.35
CA GLU A 309 11.20 7.48 4.43
C GLU A 309 10.00 8.10 3.66
N TYR A 310 8.89 7.39 3.39
CA TYR A 310 7.86 7.91 2.44
C TYR A 310 6.40 7.41 2.60
N SER A 311 5.84 7.28 3.81
CA SER A 311 4.41 6.92 3.99
C SER A 311 4.01 5.53 3.42
N ILE A 312 4.96 4.61 3.26
CA ILE A 312 4.68 3.24 2.79
C ILE A 312 3.87 2.47 3.82
N GLY A 313 4.18 2.65 5.11
CA GLY A 313 3.35 2.18 6.23
C GLY A 313 1.88 2.57 6.02
N ARG A 314 1.60 3.88 5.86
CA ARG A 314 0.27 4.45 5.53
C ARG A 314 -0.40 3.81 4.31
N LYS A 315 0.35 3.56 3.24
CA LYS A 315 -0.22 2.91 2.04
C LYS A 315 -0.53 1.44 2.31
N LEU A 316 0.31 0.71 3.05
CA LEU A 316 0.12 -0.70 3.39
C LEU A 316 -1.10 -0.94 4.27
N ILE A 317 -1.36 -0.02 5.20
CA ILE A 317 -2.52 -0.06 6.09
C ILE A 317 -3.81 0.39 5.40
N ASN A 318 -3.68 0.96 4.19
CA ASN A 318 -4.81 1.32 3.34
C ASN A 318 -5.30 0.16 2.46
N TRP A 319 -6.56 0.24 2.04
CA TRP A 319 -7.12 -0.75 1.12
C TRP A 319 -6.44 -0.53 -0.24
N PRO A 320 -6.06 -1.58 -0.97
CA PRO A 320 -6.35 -3.02 -0.79
C PRO A 320 -5.31 -3.81 0.03
N TRP A 321 -4.22 -3.18 0.48
CA TRP A 321 -3.04 -3.88 0.97
C TRP A 321 -3.09 -4.28 2.45
N GLN A 322 -3.98 -3.69 3.24
CA GLN A 322 -4.10 -3.93 4.69
C GLN A 322 -4.04 -5.41 5.09
N GLU A 323 -4.83 -6.27 4.44
CA GLU A 323 -4.89 -7.70 4.80
C GLU A 323 -3.58 -8.40 4.47
N ILE A 324 -2.97 -8.05 3.34
CA ILE A 324 -1.70 -8.60 2.90
C ILE A 324 -0.59 -8.11 3.85
N PHE A 325 -0.62 -6.84 4.24
CA PHE A 325 0.28 -6.26 5.24
C PHE A 325 0.18 -6.98 6.58
N THR A 326 -1.00 -7.10 7.17
CA THR A 326 -1.19 -7.75 8.48
C THR A 326 -0.71 -9.20 8.44
N LYS A 327 -0.98 -9.92 7.35
CA LYS A 327 -0.51 -11.30 7.21
C LYS A 327 1.01 -11.40 7.04
N THR A 328 1.60 -10.53 6.23
CA THR A 328 3.05 -10.49 6.05
C THR A 328 3.73 -10.13 7.37
N PHE A 329 3.17 -9.18 8.12
CA PHE A 329 3.60 -8.87 9.48
C PHE A 329 3.53 -10.09 10.40
N GLU A 330 2.39 -10.79 10.47
CA GLU A 330 2.21 -11.98 11.30
C GLU A 330 3.15 -13.12 10.94
N ASN A 331 3.51 -13.23 9.66
CA ASN A 331 4.47 -14.22 9.21
C ASN A 331 5.90 -13.80 9.57
N ALA A 332 6.23 -12.55 9.29
CA ALA A 332 7.53 -11.96 9.59
C ALA A 332 7.83 -11.95 11.09
N SER A 333 6.85 -11.65 11.93
CA SER A 333 6.98 -11.64 13.38
C SER A 333 7.35 -13.00 13.96
N LYS A 334 6.87 -14.10 13.37
CA LYS A 334 7.22 -15.47 13.75
C LYS A 334 8.67 -15.83 13.42
N HIS A 335 9.29 -15.09 12.50
CA HIS A 335 10.59 -15.41 11.94
C HIS A 335 11.73 -14.53 12.46
N GLY A 336 11.48 -13.64 13.44
CA GLY A 336 12.58 -13.04 14.21
C GLY A 336 12.49 -11.53 14.46
N PHE A 337 11.30 -10.93 14.46
CA PHE A 337 11.19 -9.53 14.89
C PHE A 337 11.68 -9.36 16.31
N ASN A 338 12.52 -8.36 16.53
CA ASN A 338 12.97 -7.96 17.86
C ASN A 338 12.22 -6.71 18.33
N HIS A 339 12.60 -6.21 19.50
CA HIS A 339 11.99 -5.03 20.13
C HIS A 339 11.93 -3.82 19.18
N ALA A 340 13.04 -3.46 18.52
CA ALA A 340 13.11 -2.29 17.66
C ALA A 340 12.17 -2.36 16.45
N ASP A 341 11.97 -3.55 15.87
CA ASP A 341 11.04 -3.72 14.73
C ASP A 341 9.59 -3.45 15.14
N TYR A 342 9.20 -3.96 16.29
CA TYR A 342 7.86 -3.76 16.81
C TYR A 342 7.64 -2.33 17.26
N GLU A 343 8.59 -1.75 17.99
CA GLU A 343 8.51 -0.39 18.48
C GLU A 343 8.25 0.58 17.34
N ILE A 344 9.04 0.51 16.26
CA ILE A 344 8.89 1.38 15.10
C ILE A 344 7.54 1.19 14.41
N ILE A 345 7.09 -0.04 14.18
CA ILE A 345 5.78 -0.28 13.56
C ILE A 345 4.65 0.25 14.44
N MET A 346 4.69 -0.04 15.74
CA MET A 346 3.67 0.42 16.67
C MET A 346 3.66 1.94 16.73
N HIS A 347 4.84 2.57 16.74
CA HIS A 347 4.98 4.01 16.76
C HIS A 347 4.31 4.65 15.55
N TYR A 348 4.64 4.22 14.33
CA TYR A 348 4.00 4.74 13.11
C TYR A 348 2.49 4.47 13.05
N MET A 349 2.05 3.29 13.49
CA MET A 349 0.63 2.97 13.52
C MET A 349 -0.13 3.90 14.45
N LEU A 350 0.44 4.20 15.62
CA LEU A 350 -0.17 5.08 16.61
C LEU A 350 -0.15 6.54 16.15
N GLU A 351 0.95 7.03 15.57
CA GLU A 351 0.99 8.35 14.92
C GLU A 351 -0.10 8.48 13.85
N ASP A 352 -0.32 7.45 13.02
CA ASP A 352 -1.36 7.47 12.00
C ASP A 352 -2.78 7.44 12.57
N ILE A 353 -2.99 6.70 13.66
CA ILE A 353 -4.24 6.71 14.42
C ILE A 353 -4.55 8.12 14.92
N VAL A 354 -3.56 8.80 15.49
CA VAL A 354 -3.65 10.16 16.04
C VAL A 354 -3.90 11.20 14.93
N VAL A 355 -3.10 11.17 13.85
CA VAL A 355 -3.25 12.10 12.72
C VAL A 355 -4.59 11.94 12.01
N GLU A 356 -5.04 10.71 11.78
CA GLU A 356 -6.29 10.43 11.07
C GLU A 356 -7.53 10.44 11.97
N TYR A 357 -7.37 10.50 13.30
CA TYR A 357 -8.46 10.82 14.24
C TYR A 357 -9.17 12.13 13.82
N LYS A 358 -8.40 13.09 13.32
CA LYS A 358 -8.90 14.38 12.80
C LYS A 358 -9.84 14.21 11.58
N ARG A 359 -9.86 13.02 10.94
CA ARG A 359 -10.67 12.67 9.75
C ARG A 359 -11.64 11.53 10.07
N LYS A 360 -12.81 11.88 10.63
CA LYS A 360 -13.87 10.95 11.04
C LYS A 360 -14.17 9.86 9.99
N GLY A 361 -13.75 8.62 10.28
CA GLY A 361 -14.11 7.41 9.51
C GLY A 361 -12.95 6.45 9.20
N ILE A 362 -11.73 6.97 9.02
CA ILE A 362 -10.54 6.13 8.72
C ILE A 362 -9.95 5.54 10.01
N TYR A 363 -10.09 6.27 11.10
CA TYR A 363 -9.63 5.92 12.44
C TYR A 363 -9.97 4.50 12.93
N ASN A 364 -11.24 4.06 12.82
CA ASN A 364 -11.66 2.73 13.27
C ASN A 364 -10.85 1.60 12.59
N LYS A 365 -10.47 1.81 11.33
CA LYS A 365 -9.69 0.84 10.56
C LYS A 365 -8.26 0.73 11.09
N PHE A 366 -7.60 1.85 11.40
CA PHE A 366 -6.26 1.82 11.97
C PHE A 366 -6.24 1.25 13.37
N ARG A 367 -7.26 1.57 14.18
CA ARG A 367 -7.46 0.97 15.49
C ARG A 367 -7.52 -0.56 15.41
N GLU A 368 -8.30 -1.13 14.48
CA GLU A 368 -8.38 -2.59 14.31
C GLU A 368 -7.06 -3.22 13.85
N ILE A 369 -6.29 -2.54 13.00
CA ILE A 369 -4.94 -3.02 12.62
C ILE A 369 -4.03 -3.02 13.83
N PHE A 370 -3.97 -1.90 14.56
CA PHE A 370 -3.15 -1.78 15.77
C PHE A 370 -3.52 -2.86 16.79
N LYS A 371 -4.80 -3.07 17.07
CA LYS A 371 -5.26 -4.16 17.96
C LYS A 371 -4.74 -5.54 17.52
N ASN A 372 -4.78 -5.83 16.22
CA ASN A 372 -4.27 -7.10 15.69
C ASN A 372 -2.75 -7.22 15.84
N LEU A 373 -2.01 -6.15 15.52
CA LEU A 373 -0.55 -6.12 15.70
C LEU A 373 -0.20 -6.29 17.18
N TRP A 374 -0.88 -5.56 18.06
CA TRP A 374 -0.65 -5.57 19.51
C TRP A 374 -0.86 -6.97 20.09
N LYS A 375 -1.98 -7.61 19.76
CA LYS A 375 -2.28 -8.99 20.20
C LYS A 375 -1.26 -10.01 19.71
N ASN A 376 -0.68 -9.82 18.53
CA ASN A 376 0.32 -10.70 17.95
C ASN A 376 1.76 -10.39 18.44
N CYS A 377 1.99 -9.24 19.07
CA CYS A 377 3.28 -8.89 19.65
C CYS A 377 3.58 -9.78 20.87
N PRO A 378 4.77 -10.39 21.00
CA PRO A 378 5.16 -11.13 22.20
C PRO A 378 5.06 -10.30 23.47
N ALA A 379 4.52 -10.87 24.55
CA ALA A 379 4.30 -10.17 25.81
C ALA A 379 5.57 -9.54 26.39
N ASN A 380 6.72 -10.22 26.26
CA ASN A 380 8.02 -9.73 26.73
C ASN A 380 8.54 -8.51 25.95
N LEU A 381 8.04 -8.26 24.73
CA LEU A 381 8.37 -7.07 23.95
C LEU A 381 7.41 -5.92 24.25
N ARG A 382 6.14 -6.21 24.55
CA ARG A 382 5.16 -5.16 24.93
C ARG A 382 5.61 -4.38 26.15
N SER A 383 6.14 -5.09 27.17
CA SER A 383 6.64 -4.49 28.41
C SER A 383 7.86 -3.59 28.25
N THR A 384 8.43 -3.50 27.05
CA THR A 384 9.62 -2.70 26.76
C THR A 384 9.33 -1.50 25.86
N PHE A 385 8.08 -1.28 25.43
CA PHE A 385 7.73 -0.09 24.64
C PHE A 385 7.58 1.13 25.52
N ASP A 386 8.13 2.25 25.07
CA ASP A 386 7.77 3.58 25.56
C ASP A 386 6.41 3.96 24.97
N LEU A 387 5.41 4.09 25.85
CA LEU A 387 4.02 4.37 25.49
C LEU A 387 3.55 5.71 26.02
N ASP A 388 4.44 6.49 26.64
CA ASP A 388 4.09 7.65 27.44
C ASP A 388 3.44 8.73 26.56
N GLY A 389 4.14 9.13 25.49
CA GLY A 389 3.62 10.08 24.50
C GLY A 389 2.35 9.57 23.79
N PHE A 390 2.21 8.25 23.64
CA PHE A 390 1.03 7.68 22.98
C PHE A 390 -0.21 7.69 23.84
N LEU A 391 -0.08 7.39 25.13
CA LEU A 391 -1.20 7.44 26.06
C LEU A 391 -1.72 8.86 26.24
N ILE A 392 -0.83 9.85 26.23
CA ILE A 392 -1.18 11.27 26.20
C ILE A 392 -2.02 11.57 24.95
N GLU A 393 -1.51 11.28 23.75
CA GLU A 393 -2.21 11.55 22.50
C GLU A 393 -3.56 10.80 22.38
N LEU A 394 -3.63 9.55 22.85
CA LEU A 394 -4.87 8.78 22.88
C LEU A 394 -5.89 9.38 23.86
N THR A 395 -5.44 9.97 24.97
CA THR A 395 -6.28 10.63 25.97
C THR A 395 -6.83 11.93 25.41
N TYR A 396 -5.97 12.76 24.82
CA TYR A 396 -6.35 13.98 24.09
C TYR A 396 -7.39 13.69 23.00
N HIS A 397 -7.25 12.55 22.31
CA HIS A 397 -8.18 12.07 21.30
C HIS A 397 -9.32 11.21 21.84
N GLU A 398 -9.53 11.14 23.15
CA GLU A 398 -10.66 10.45 23.76
C GLU A 398 -10.81 8.96 23.32
N ASP A 399 -9.70 8.24 23.09
CA ASP A 399 -9.71 6.83 22.68
C ASP A 399 -9.71 5.85 23.88
N ALA A 400 -10.83 5.80 24.59
CA ALA A 400 -10.94 4.93 25.77
C ALA A 400 -10.75 3.43 25.45
N GLU A 401 -11.00 3.00 24.21
CA GLU A 401 -10.92 1.59 23.83
C GLU A 401 -9.47 1.14 23.57
N THR A 402 -8.67 1.96 22.90
CA THR A 402 -7.25 1.65 22.71
C THR A 402 -6.48 1.79 24.01
N ILE A 403 -6.83 2.80 24.83
CA ILE A 403 -6.26 2.96 26.17
C ILE A 403 -6.56 1.73 27.03
N ASP A 404 -7.81 1.26 27.06
CA ASP A 404 -8.21 0.03 27.77
C ASP A 404 -7.33 -1.15 27.35
N MET A 405 -7.21 -1.39 26.04
CA MET A 405 -6.40 -2.50 25.52
C MET A 405 -4.94 -2.45 25.99
N ILE A 406 -4.34 -1.26 26.05
CA ILE A 406 -2.95 -1.07 26.44
C ILE A 406 -2.81 -1.21 27.97
N ILE A 407 -3.52 -0.40 28.75
CA ILE A 407 -3.34 -0.32 30.21
C ILE A 407 -3.82 -1.61 30.90
N ASN A 408 -4.83 -2.30 30.37
CA ASN A 408 -5.29 -3.59 30.91
C ASN A 408 -4.54 -4.80 30.33
N ASP A 409 -3.49 -4.61 29.53
CA ASP A 409 -2.67 -5.73 29.06
C ASP A 409 -1.93 -6.39 30.24
N PRO A 410 -2.07 -7.71 30.46
CA PRO A 410 -1.36 -8.41 31.53
C PRO A 410 0.17 -8.26 31.45
N ALA A 411 0.73 -8.08 30.25
CA ALA A 411 2.16 -7.86 30.05
C ALA A 411 2.65 -6.52 30.64
N LEU A 412 1.74 -5.56 30.82
CA LEU A 412 2.01 -4.20 31.30
C LEU A 412 1.59 -3.99 32.76
N ALA A 413 1.28 -5.06 33.49
CA ALA A 413 0.79 -4.97 34.86
C ALA A 413 1.71 -4.19 35.82
N ILE A 414 3.04 -4.20 35.58
CA ILE A 414 4.03 -3.50 36.40
C ILE A 414 4.04 -1.99 36.12
N THR A 415 3.76 -1.58 34.88
CA THR A 415 3.81 -0.17 34.44
C THR A 415 2.45 0.53 34.47
N ARG A 416 1.38 -0.22 34.77
CA ARG A 416 -0.01 0.27 34.80
C ARG A 416 -0.17 1.57 35.59
N ASP A 417 0.31 1.60 36.83
CA ASP A 417 0.06 2.75 37.71
C ASP A 417 0.74 4.02 37.15
N SER A 418 1.94 3.86 36.57
CA SER A 418 2.63 4.94 35.85
C SER A 418 1.84 5.42 34.64
N PHE A 419 1.22 4.50 33.89
CA PHE A 419 0.36 4.82 32.76
C PHE A 419 -0.91 5.56 33.15
N LEU A 420 -1.56 5.13 34.24
CA LEU A 420 -2.74 5.82 34.77
C LEU A 420 -2.39 7.23 35.25
N PHE A 421 -1.26 7.40 35.93
CA PHE A 421 -0.79 8.71 36.37
C PHE A 421 -0.60 9.69 35.20
N MET A 422 0.02 9.25 34.10
CA MET A 422 0.16 10.10 32.90
C MET A 422 -1.18 10.43 32.24
N VAL A 423 -2.10 9.46 32.17
CA VAL A 423 -3.44 9.73 31.67
C VAL A 423 -4.15 10.76 32.55
N ALA A 424 -3.96 10.71 33.88
CA ALA A 424 -4.51 11.70 34.81
C ALA A 424 -3.92 13.11 34.60
N GLN A 425 -2.62 13.22 34.27
CA GLN A 425 -2.01 14.50 33.92
C GLN A 425 -2.66 15.12 32.67
N GLU A 426 -2.72 14.36 31.58
CA GLU A 426 -3.36 14.84 30.34
C GLU A 426 -4.87 15.04 30.50
N TRP A 427 -5.52 14.30 31.41
CA TRP A 427 -6.95 14.45 31.70
C TRP A 427 -7.31 15.87 32.11
N ILE A 428 -6.45 16.51 32.90
CA ILE A 428 -6.67 17.86 33.42
C ILE A 428 -6.51 18.87 32.28
N ASP A 429 -5.43 18.73 31.50
CA ASP A 429 -5.10 19.63 30.41
C ASP A 429 -6.12 19.56 29.26
N SER A 430 -6.63 18.36 28.96
CA SER A 430 -7.53 18.12 27.83
C SER A 430 -9.00 18.41 28.13
N ASN A 431 -9.41 18.49 29.40
CA ASN A 431 -10.79 18.66 29.85
C ASN A 431 -11.80 17.77 29.08
N PRO A 432 -11.73 16.44 29.26
CA PRO A 432 -12.40 15.48 28.40
C PRO A 432 -13.92 15.58 28.39
N SER A 433 -14.53 15.13 27.29
CA SER A 433 -15.98 15.02 27.18
C SER A 433 -16.57 14.04 28.19
N ALA A 434 -17.78 14.35 28.68
CA ALA A 434 -18.51 13.45 29.59
C ALA A 434 -18.75 12.05 28.99
N SER A 435 -18.82 11.93 27.66
CA SER A 435 -18.92 10.63 26.98
C SER A 435 -17.64 9.82 27.08
N PHE A 436 -16.49 10.45 26.94
CA PHE A 436 -15.20 9.81 27.11
C PHE A 436 -14.96 9.44 28.57
N GLU A 437 -15.24 10.37 29.50
CA GLU A 437 -15.17 10.12 30.94
C GLU A 437 -15.91 8.85 31.31
N ASN A 438 -17.21 8.78 30.97
CA ASN A 438 -18.01 7.60 31.27
C ASN A 438 -17.43 6.32 30.62
N ALA A 439 -16.93 6.39 29.39
CA ALA A 439 -16.33 5.24 28.72
C ALA A 439 -15.03 4.78 29.39
N PHE A 440 -14.15 5.71 29.76
CA PHE A 440 -12.88 5.46 30.42
C PHE A 440 -13.09 4.83 31.81
N PHE A 441 -13.89 5.47 32.66
CA PHE A 441 -14.19 4.96 34.01
C PHE A 441 -14.85 3.58 33.99
N THR A 442 -15.66 3.30 32.97
CA THR A 442 -16.36 2.01 32.85
C THR A 442 -15.46 0.91 32.28
N ARG A 443 -14.53 1.24 31.37
CA ARG A 443 -13.75 0.25 30.61
C ARG A 443 -12.32 0.09 31.12
N VAL A 444 -11.62 1.20 31.31
CA VAL A 444 -10.18 1.22 31.61
C VAL A 444 -9.92 0.93 33.09
N LEU A 445 -10.72 1.54 33.96
CA LEU A 445 -10.59 1.39 35.41
C LEU A 445 -11.35 0.14 35.90
N ARG A 446 -10.66 -0.69 36.67
CA ARG A 446 -11.05 -2.07 37.02
C ARG A 446 -12.17 -2.12 38.05
N ASP A 447 -12.08 -1.27 39.07
CA ASP A 447 -12.98 -1.27 40.21
C ASP A 447 -13.18 0.15 40.78
N GLU A 448 -14.04 0.27 41.79
CA GLU A 448 -14.38 1.57 42.36
C GLU A 448 -13.23 2.19 43.17
N GLU A 449 -12.32 1.38 43.71
CA GLU A 449 -11.17 1.88 44.45
C GLU A 449 -10.19 2.58 43.50
N GLU A 450 -9.89 1.97 42.35
CA GLU A 450 -9.05 2.57 41.30
C GLU A 450 -9.69 3.84 40.72
N ARG A 451 -11.02 3.87 40.55
CA ARG A 451 -11.74 5.08 40.12
C ARG A 451 -11.60 6.24 41.09
N GLU A 452 -11.68 5.95 42.39
CA GLU A 452 -11.56 7.00 43.40
C GLU A 452 -10.12 7.52 43.50
N MET A 453 -9.13 6.62 43.39
CA MET A 453 -7.72 7.02 43.32
C MET A 453 -7.44 7.90 42.11
N PHE A 454 -7.93 7.53 40.92
CA PHE A 454 -7.74 8.32 39.70
C PHE A 454 -8.37 9.72 39.81
N ARG A 455 -9.59 9.83 40.36
CA ARG A 455 -10.23 11.14 40.63
C ARG A 455 -9.41 11.98 41.59
N LYS A 456 -8.88 11.36 42.65
CA LYS A 456 -8.05 12.04 43.64
C LYS A 456 -6.74 12.56 43.03
N GLU A 457 -6.09 11.75 42.19
CA GLU A 457 -4.89 12.17 41.43
C GLU A 457 -5.20 13.36 40.52
N CYS A 458 -6.32 13.33 39.78
CA CYS A 458 -6.72 14.45 38.93
C CYS A 458 -6.90 15.74 39.75
N LEU A 459 -7.56 15.66 40.91
CA LEU A 459 -7.75 16.81 41.80
C LEU A 459 -6.43 17.33 42.37
N GLU A 460 -5.56 16.44 42.84
CA GLU A 460 -4.27 16.82 43.44
C GLU A 460 -3.33 17.50 42.43
N LEU A 461 -3.36 17.09 41.17
CA LEU A 461 -2.59 17.69 40.09
C LEU A 461 -3.15 19.06 39.65
N ASP A 462 -4.47 19.24 39.63
CA ASP A 462 -5.14 20.52 39.31
C ASP A 462 -4.74 21.63 40.31
N PHE A 463 -4.65 21.29 41.60
CA PHE A 463 -4.19 22.21 42.65
C PHE A 463 -2.73 22.66 42.51
N VAL A 464 -1.87 21.88 41.85
CA VAL A 464 -0.44 22.21 41.67
C VAL A 464 -0.24 23.16 40.49
N GLY A 465 -1.08 23.10 39.45
CA GLY A 465 -1.05 24.02 38.32
C GLY A 465 -1.41 25.45 38.72
N ASP A 466 -2.51 25.63 39.45
CA ASP A 466 -3.03 26.94 39.87
C ASP A 466 -2.11 27.71 40.84
N ALA A 467 -1.28 27.00 41.62
CA ALA A 467 -0.36 27.62 42.57
C ALA A 467 0.91 28.21 41.91
N SER A 468 1.15 27.93 40.62
CA SER A 468 2.36 28.37 39.91
C SER A 468 2.17 29.63 39.06
N GLU A 469 0.94 30.06 38.83
CA GLU A 469 0.62 31.28 38.04
C GLU A 469 0.36 32.53 38.90
N SER A 470 0.48 32.46 40.23
CA SER A 470 0.13 33.58 41.14
C SER A 470 1.30 34.38 41.72
N ASP A 471 2.55 34.14 41.31
CA ASP A 471 3.75 34.73 41.94
C ASP A 471 4.55 35.73 41.06
N ASP A 472 4.04 36.14 39.89
CA ASP A 472 4.68 37.15 39.03
C ASP A 472 3.80 38.40 38.82
N GLU A 473 3.39 39.09 39.89
CA GLU A 473 3.05 40.52 39.82
C GLU A 473 3.63 41.31 41.02
N ASP A 474 4.24 42.45 40.68
CA ASP A 474 4.56 43.61 41.50
C ASP A 474 5.90 43.66 42.27
N VAL A 475 6.96 44.02 41.54
CA VAL A 475 7.95 44.98 42.05
C VAL A 475 7.97 46.20 41.13
N GLU A 476 7.05 47.12 41.39
CA GLU A 476 7.23 48.54 41.06
C GLU A 476 8.31 49.12 41.99
N GLU A 477 9.49 49.47 41.46
CA GLU A 477 10.38 50.43 42.12
C GLU A 477 10.23 51.79 41.42
N GLU A 478 9.57 52.70 42.14
CA GLU A 478 9.41 54.11 41.82
C GLU A 478 10.76 54.82 41.67
N GLU A 479 10.91 55.55 40.57
CA GLU A 479 11.83 56.67 40.46
C GLU A 479 11.44 57.76 41.47
N SER A 480 12.38 58.20 42.32
CA SER A 480 12.34 59.55 42.90
C SER A 480 13.61 60.31 42.55
N THR A 481 13.40 61.39 41.79
CA THR A 481 14.39 62.42 41.43
C THR A 481 14.51 63.51 42.50
N THR A 482 15.70 64.15 42.50
CA THR A 482 16.07 65.49 43.03
C THR A 482 16.18 65.64 44.56
N GLU A 483 17.25 66.18 45.15
CA GLU A 483 18.12 67.32 44.78
C GLU A 483 19.63 67.02 44.70
#